data_AF-A0A0F9BR45-F1
#
_entry.id   AF-A0A0F9BR45-F1
#
_cell.length_a   1.000
_cell.length_b   1.000
_cell.length_c   1.000
_cell.angle_alpha   90.00
_cell.angle_beta   90.00
_cell.angle_gamma   90.00
#
_symmetry.space_group_name_H-M   'P 1'
#
loop_
_entity.id
_entity.type
_entity.pdbx_description
1 polymer ?
#
loop_
_entity_poly.entity_id
_entity_poly.type
_entity_poly.pdbx_seq_one_letter_code
_entity_poly.pdbx_strand_id
1 'polypeptide(L)'
;MNDPFGDCINERRAAFVYDAARLAAIAAGAPIIPAPWNQREDDFREQFLKVIERQSGPNRSSSPEELHGSWMQAYFGMGWVFGEDFNPTLKIHPDLVPYADLGQLEQDKDAVFVALCEIARQWVYDEDTE
;
A
#
# COMPACT_ATOMS: atom_id res chain seq x y z
N MET A 1 -2.14 -24.43 13.58
CA MET A 1 -2.52 -24.18 12.16
C MET A 1 -1.72 -22.95 11.78
N ASN A 2 -0.80 -23.05 10.83
CA ASN A 2 -0.02 -21.88 10.42
C ASN A 2 -0.95 -21.00 9.58
N ASP A 3 -1.21 -19.78 10.05
CA ASP A 3 -2.00 -18.81 9.32
C ASP A 3 -1.23 -18.43 8.03
N PRO A 4 -1.80 -18.64 6.84
CA PRO A 4 -1.13 -18.29 5.58
C PRO A 4 -0.90 -16.78 5.40
N PHE A 5 -1.44 -15.92 6.28
CA PHE A 5 -1.40 -14.47 6.18
C PHE A 5 -0.52 -13.77 7.23
N GLY A 6 0.05 -14.52 8.18
CA GLY A 6 0.98 -14.00 9.20
C GLY A 6 0.53 -14.28 10.64
N ASP A 7 1.48 -14.22 11.57
CA ASP A 7 1.29 -14.65 12.96
C ASP A 7 0.61 -13.57 13.84
N CYS A 8 0.52 -12.32 13.36
CA CYS A 8 -0.13 -11.23 14.09
C CYS A 8 -1.20 -10.49 13.25
N ILE A 9 -2.14 -9.84 13.93
CA ILE A 9 -3.26 -9.09 13.31
C ILE A 9 -2.79 -8.08 12.25
N ASN A 10 -1.66 -7.41 12.46
CA ASN A 10 -1.14 -6.42 11.52
C ASN A 10 -0.67 -7.07 10.21
N GLU A 11 -0.06 -8.26 10.27
CA GLU A 11 0.34 -9.01 9.08
C GLU A 11 -0.87 -9.49 8.28
N ARG A 12 -1.90 -9.99 8.96
CA ARG A 12 -3.15 -10.42 8.30
C ARG A 12 -3.83 -9.27 7.56
N ARG A 13 -3.89 -8.09 8.21
CA ARG A 13 -4.39 -6.85 7.58
C ARG A 13 -3.53 -6.44 6.39
N ALA A 14 -2.20 -6.49 6.54
CA ALA A 14 -1.28 -6.10 5.47
C ALA A 14 -1.39 -7.02 4.27
N ALA A 15 -1.42 -8.34 4.47
CA ALA A 15 -1.62 -9.32 3.44
C ALA A 15 -2.94 -9.08 2.69
N PHE A 16 -4.05 -8.90 3.42
CA PHE A 16 -5.36 -8.59 2.85
C PHE A 16 -5.32 -7.33 1.97
N VAL A 17 -4.87 -6.20 2.51
CA VAL A 17 -4.86 -4.91 1.78
C VAL A 17 -3.99 -5.02 0.55
N TYR A 18 -2.80 -5.59 0.69
CA TYR A 18 -1.84 -5.71 -0.38
C TYR A 18 -2.35 -6.58 -1.54
N ASP A 19 -2.81 -7.80 -1.24
CA ASP A 19 -3.26 -8.72 -2.28
C ASP A 19 -4.59 -8.28 -2.90
N ALA A 20 -5.48 -7.63 -2.14
CA ALA A 20 -6.70 -7.04 -2.68
C ALA A 20 -6.40 -5.86 -3.62
N ALA A 21 -5.46 -4.97 -3.26
CA ALA A 21 -5.03 -3.88 -4.14
C ALA A 21 -4.36 -4.43 -5.41
N ARG A 22 -3.58 -5.51 -5.28
CA ARG A 22 -3.02 -6.24 -6.42
C ARG A 22 -4.10 -6.82 -7.34
N LEU A 23 -5.15 -7.43 -6.79
CA LEU A 23 -6.29 -7.91 -7.57
C LEU A 23 -7.03 -6.77 -8.27
N ALA A 24 -7.19 -5.62 -7.62
CA ALA A 24 -7.77 -4.44 -8.23
C ALA A 24 -6.93 -3.93 -9.42
N ALA A 25 -5.60 -3.90 -9.27
CA ALA A 25 -4.69 -3.53 -10.36
C ALA A 25 -4.82 -4.47 -11.57
N ILE A 26 -4.96 -5.78 -11.35
CA ILE A 26 -5.21 -6.76 -12.42
C ILE A 26 -6.54 -6.46 -13.12
N ALA A 27 -7.61 -6.27 -12.34
CA ALA A 27 -8.94 -6.01 -12.88
C ALA A 27 -9.03 -4.69 -13.66
N ALA A 28 -8.25 -3.68 -13.24
CA ALA A 28 -8.15 -2.39 -13.92
C ALA A 28 -7.24 -2.41 -15.16
N GLY A 29 -6.55 -3.52 -15.43
CA GLY A 29 -5.60 -3.62 -16.55
C GLY A 29 -4.34 -2.77 -16.36
N ALA A 30 -3.90 -2.59 -15.12
CA ALA A 30 -2.70 -1.80 -14.84
C ALA A 30 -1.45 -2.40 -15.51
N PRO A 31 -0.53 -1.56 -16.02
CA PRO A 31 0.64 -2.04 -16.77
C PRO A 31 1.63 -2.81 -15.90
N ILE A 32 1.66 -2.51 -14.59
CA ILE A 32 2.54 -3.14 -13.61
C ILE A 32 1.67 -3.80 -12.55
N ILE A 33 1.79 -5.13 -12.44
CA ILE A 33 1.16 -5.92 -11.40
C ILE A 33 2.26 -6.43 -10.47
N PRO A 34 2.27 -6.05 -9.18
CA PRO A 34 3.34 -6.47 -8.30
C PRO A 34 3.18 -7.96 -7.91
N ALA A 35 4.27 -8.56 -7.40
CA ALA A 35 4.23 -9.94 -6.93
C ALA A 35 3.25 -10.11 -5.74
N PRO A 36 2.69 -11.30 -5.51
CA PRO A 36 1.85 -11.59 -4.33
C PRO A 36 2.54 -11.28 -3.00
N TRP A 37 1.78 -11.01 -1.94
CA TRP A 37 2.32 -10.63 -0.62
C TRP A 37 3.41 -11.58 -0.10
N ASN A 38 3.18 -12.89 -0.22
CA ASN A 38 4.09 -13.92 0.26
C ASN A 38 5.40 -14.07 -0.55
N GLN A 39 5.53 -13.31 -1.64
CA GLN A 39 6.72 -13.25 -2.50
C GLN A 39 7.41 -11.89 -2.44
N ARG A 40 6.92 -10.97 -1.60
CA ARG A 40 7.54 -9.65 -1.42
C ARG A 40 8.78 -9.73 -0.55
N GLU A 41 9.73 -8.86 -0.87
CA GLU A 41 10.99 -8.70 -0.16
C GLU A 41 10.77 -8.21 1.26
N ASP A 42 11.59 -8.66 2.22
CA ASP A 42 11.41 -8.37 3.64
C ASP A 42 11.44 -6.86 3.94
N ASP A 43 12.39 -6.12 3.35
CA ASP A 43 12.47 -4.66 3.50
C ASP A 43 11.16 -3.95 3.08
N PHE A 44 10.53 -4.41 1.99
CA PHE A 44 9.25 -3.88 1.56
C PHE A 44 8.14 -4.27 2.54
N ARG A 45 8.10 -5.53 2.97
CA ARG A 45 7.09 -6.01 3.92
C ARG A 45 7.15 -5.22 5.22
N GLU A 46 8.34 -4.97 5.75
CA GLU A 46 8.54 -4.15 6.95
C GLU A 46 8.04 -2.71 6.77
N GLN A 47 8.32 -2.09 5.62
CA GLN A 47 7.81 -0.75 5.31
C GLN A 47 6.28 -0.75 5.21
N PHE A 48 5.71 -1.72 4.52
CA PHE A 48 4.27 -1.83 4.30
C PHE A 48 3.52 -2.10 5.61
N LEU A 49 4.06 -2.93 6.50
CA LEU A 49 3.50 -3.20 7.83
C LEU A 49 3.36 -1.93 8.67
N LYS A 50 4.32 -1.00 8.59
CA LYS A 50 4.24 0.31 9.29
C LYS A 50 3.13 1.19 8.73
N VAL A 51 2.91 1.15 7.41
CA VAL A 51 1.79 1.88 6.76
C VAL A 51 0.46 1.31 7.25
N ILE A 52 0.32 -0.01 7.26
CA ILE A 52 -0.93 -0.68 7.66
C ILE A 52 -1.21 -0.50 9.16
N GLU A 53 -0.19 -0.52 10.00
CA GLU A 53 -0.32 -0.20 11.42
C GLU A 53 -0.88 1.21 11.62
N ARG A 54 -0.30 2.21 10.94
CA ARG A 54 -0.79 3.59 10.98
C ARG A 54 -2.23 3.70 10.45
N GLN A 55 -2.53 3.07 9.32
CA GLN A 55 -3.85 3.13 8.69
C GLN A 55 -4.93 2.37 9.47
N SER A 56 -4.52 1.41 10.30
CA SER A 56 -5.43 0.72 11.23
C SER A 56 -5.68 1.51 12.51
N GLY A 57 -4.86 2.54 12.80
CA GLY A 57 -4.89 3.32 14.02
C GLY A 57 -5.76 4.60 13.97
N PRO A 58 -5.78 5.38 15.07
CA PRO A 58 -6.53 6.63 15.14
C PRO A 58 -5.96 7.74 14.22
N ASN A 59 -4.67 7.66 13.88
CA ASN A 59 -3.96 8.63 13.02
C ASN A 59 -3.98 8.26 11.54
N ARG A 60 -4.94 7.42 11.11
CA ARG A 60 -5.12 7.04 9.71
C ARG A 60 -5.55 8.24 8.88
N SER A 61 -5.15 8.25 7.61
CA SER A 61 -5.74 9.14 6.62
C SER A 61 -6.85 8.42 5.85
N SER A 62 -7.94 9.13 5.58
CA SER A 62 -9.01 8.72 4.67
C SER A 62 -8.95 9.46 3.32
N SER A 63 -7.91 10.26 3.10
CA SER A 63 -7.73 11.05 1.87
C SER A 63 -6.68 10.36 0.98
N PRO A 64 -7.03 9.97 -0.26
CA PRO A 64 -6.08 9.45 -1.23
C PRO A 64 -4.90 10.41 -1.45
N GLU A 65 -5.18 11.70 -1.57
CA GLU A 65 -4.16 12.75 -1.75
C GLU A 65 -3.18 12.85 -0.57
N GLU A 66 -3.67 12.73 0.66
CA GLU A 66 -2.79 12.76 1.84
C GLU A 66 -1.91 11.51 1.95
N LEU A 67 -2.43 10.35 1.54
CA LEU A 67 -1.66 9.11 1.48
C LEU A 67 -0.61 9.17 0.39
N HIS A 68 -0.96 9.65 -0.81
CA HIS A 68 -0.01 9.90 -1.88
C HIS A 68 1.09 10.85 -1.42
N GLY A 69 0.71 11.98 -0.81
CA GLY A 69 1.67 12.94 -0.25
C GLY A 69 2.59 12.31 0.79
N SER A 70 2.05 11.47 1.69
CA SER A 70 2.86 10.74 2.68
C SER A 70 3.83 9.74 2.04
N TRP A 71 3.38 9.04 0.99
CA TRP A 71 4.20 8.12 0.20
C TRP A 71 5.34 8.87 -0.51
N MET A 72 5.04 10.00 -1.16
CA MET A 72 6.04 10.85 -1.81
C MET A 72 7.10 11.31 -0.80
N GLN A 73 6.71 11.80 0.38
CA GLN A 73 7.65 12.25 1.41
C GLN A 73 8.56 11.11 1.90
N ALA A 74 8.00 9.90 2.08
CA ALA A 74 8.81 8.73 2.42
C ALA A 74 9.84 8.41 1.32
N TYR A 75 9.41 8.46 0.05
CA TYR A 75 10.28 8.19 -1.10
C TYR A 75 11.37 9.25 -1.25
N PHE A 76 11.04 10.54 -1.11
CA PHE A 76 12.04 11.61 -1.07
C PHE A 76 13.03 11.43 0.08
N GLY A 77 12.56 11.05 1.28
CA GLY A 77 13.42 10.74 2.42
C GLY A 77 14.36 9.55 2.19
N MET A 78 13.96 8.60 1.33
CA MET A 78 14.79 7.49 0.87
C MET A 78 15.72 7.87 -0.30
N GLY A 79 15.69 9.12 -0.77
CA GLY A 79 16.51 9.64 -1.87
C GLY A 79 15.95 9.32 -3.26
N TRP A 80 14.66 9.04 -3.38
CA TRP A 80 14.00 8.94 -4.68
C TRP A 80 13.75 10.33 -5.27
N VAL A 81 13.73 10.40 -6.60
CA VAL A 81 13.48 11.62 -7.37
C VAL A 81 12.46 11.36 -8.46
N PHE A 82 11.77 12.40 -8.89
CA PHE A 82 10.89 12.35 -10.04
C PHE A 82 11.68 12.08 -11.34
N GLY A 83 11.09 11.30 -12.25
CA GLY A 83 11.49 11.17 -13.64
C GLY A 83 10.52 10.27 -14.41
N GLU A 84 10.44 10.45 -15.72
CA GLU A 84 9.40 9.84 -16.57
C GLU A 84 9.42 8.30 -16.56
N ASP A 85 10.60 7.70 -16.41
CA ASP A 85 10.78 6.25 -16.41
C ASP A 85 11.10 5.73 -15.01
N PHE A 86 10.34 4.74 -14.55
CA PHE A 86 10.64 4.04 -13.30
C PHE A 86 12.01 3.35 -13.36
N ASN A 87 12.89 3.69 -12.42
CA ASN A 87 14.22 3.09 -12.30
C ASN A 87 14.59 2.88 -10.82
N PRO A 88 14.50 1.65 -10.28
CA PRO A 88 14.76 1.40 -8.87
C PRO A 88 16.24 1.54 -8.49
N THR A 89 17.16 1.27 -9.43
CA THR A 89 18.61 1.42 -9.20
C THR A 89 19.01 2.88 -9.04
N LEU A 90 18.43 3.77 -9.86
CA LEU A 90 18.66 5.21 -9.80
C LEU A 90 17.66 5.94 -8.87
N LYS A 91 16.74 5.21 -8.26
CA LYS A 91 15.64 5.72 -7.42
C LYS A 91 14.80 6.79 -8.14
N ILE A 92 14.38 6.49 -9.37
CA ILE A 92 13.51 7.35 -10.16
C ILE A 92 12.09 6.77 -10.17
N HIS A 93 11.08 7.60 -9.91
CA HIS A 93 9.68 7.19 -9.96
C HIS A 93 8.82 8.25 -10.67
N PRO A 94 7.96 7.87 -11.64
CA PRO A 94 7.13 8.82 -12.40
C PRO A 94 6.04 9.46 -11.52
N ASP A 95 5.51 8.71 -10.56
CA ASP A 95 4.41 9.19 -9.72
C ASP A 95 4.84 10.13 -8.59
N LEU A 96 6.12 10.56 -8.52
CA LEU A 96 6.59 11.59 -7.58
C LEU A 96 6.20 13.01 -8.03
N VAL A 97 4.92 13.17 -8.37
CA VAL A 97 4.24 14.41 -8.76
C VAL A 97 3.05 14.67 -7.83
N PRO A 98 2.56 15.92 -7.71
CA PRO A 98 1.33 16.21 -6.97
C PRO A 98 0.17 15.30 -7.37
N TYR A 99 -0.71 14.96 -6.41
CA TYR A 99 -1.83 14.04 -6.66
C TYR A 99 -2.72 14.46 -7.85
N ALA A 100 -2.95 15.76 -8.02
CA ALA A 100 -3.71 16.33 -9.13
C ALA A 100 -3.07 16.09 -10.51
N ASP A 101 -1.76 15.84 -10.56
CA ASP A 101 -0.99 15.60 -11.78
C ASP A 101 -0.83 14.11 -12.09
N LEU A 102 -1.30 13.22 -11.21
CA LEU A 102 -1.33 11.78 -11.47
C LEU A 102 -2.31 11.45 -12.60
N GLY A 103 -2.00 10.39 -13.33
CA GLY A 103 -2.97 9.74 -14.20
C GLY A 103 -4.13 9.16 -13.39
N GLN A 104 -5.32 9.07 -14.00
CA GLN A 104 -6.53 8.58 -13.34
C GLN A 104 -6.34 7.22 -12.65
N LEU A 105 -5.62 6.30 -13.31
CA LEU A 105 -5.38 4.96 -12.76
C LEU A 105 -4.59 5.00 -11.44
N GLU A 106 -3.66 5.93 -11.29
CA GLU A 106 -2.85 6.07 -10.07
C GLU A 106 -3.67 6.70 -8.93
N GLN A 107 -4.50 7.70 -9.26
CA GLN A 107 -5.48 8.25 -8.30
C GLN A 107 -6.47 7.17 -7.83
N ASP A 108 -6.95 6.33 -8.75
CA ASP A 108 -7.86 5.23 -8.44
C ASP A 108 -7.19 4.21 -7.52
N LYS A 109 -5.89 3.91 -7.72
CA LYS A 109 -5.12 3.01 -6.85
C LYS A 109 -5.04 3.53 -5.42
N ASP A 110 -4.79 4.82 -5.22
CA ASP A 110 -4.80 5.42 -3.87
C ASP A 110 -6.18 5.36 -3.22
N ALA A 111 -7.25 5.66 -3.99
CA ALA A 111 -8.62 5.58 -3.49
C ALA A 111 -9.02 4.14 -3.09
N VAL A 112 -8.66 3.16 -3.92
CA VAL A 112 -8.86 1.74 -3.62
C VAL A 112 -8.06 1.34 -2.37
N PHE A 113 -6.81 1.78 -2.25
CA PHE A 113 -5.98 1.50 -1.08
C PHE A 113 -6.59 2.04 0.22
N VAL A 114 -7.09 3.27 0.22
CA VAL A 114 -7.83 3.86 1.36
C VAL A 114 -9.02 2.98 1.74
N ALA A 115 -9.85 2.60 0.77
CA ALA A 115 -11.04 1.79 1.02
C ALA A 115 -10.68 0.41 1.60
N LEU A 116 -9.64 -0.23 1.06
CA LEU A 116 -9.15 -1.52 1.54
C LEU A 116 -8.58 -1.43 2.96
N CYS A 117 -7.85 -0.37 3.29
CA CYS A 117 -7.38 -0.13 4.65
C CYS A 117 -8.55 -0.01 5.63
N GLU A 118 -9.59 0.71 5.26
CA GLU A 118 -10.78 0.86 6.10
C GLU A 118 -11.53 -0.47 6.27
N ILE A 119 -11.58 -1.30 5.21
CA ILE A 119 -12.12 -2.66 5.29
C ILE A 119 -11.31 -3.52 6.26
N ALA A 120 -9.98 -3.55 6.10
CA ALA A 120 -9.09 -4.31 6.97
C ALA A 120 -9.21 -3.88 8.43
N ARG A 121 -9.29 -2.57 8.68
CA ARG A 121 -9.44 -2.00 10.03
C ARG A 121 -10.73 -2.45 10.70
N GLN A 122 -11.84 -2.51 9.97
CA GLN A 122 -13.15 -2.83 10.54
C GLN A 122 -13.39 -4.34 10.69
N TRP A 123 -12.94 -5.16 9.72
CA TRP A 123 -13.38 -6.55 9.60
C TRP A 123 -12.27 -7.60 9.62
N VAL A 124 -11.01 -7.19 9.72
CA VAL A 124 -9.92 -8.10 10.06
C VAL A 124 -9.55 -7.80 11.51
N TYR A 125 -9.96 -8.68 12.42
CA TYR A 125 -9.75 -8.57 13.86
C TYR A 125 -9.41 -9.96 14.45
N ASP A 126 -8.90 -9.97 15.68
CA ASP A 126 -8.83 -11.19 16.47
C ASP A 126 -10.21 -11.39 17.10
N GLU A 127 -10.78 -12.59 16.99
CA GLU A 127 -12.01 -12.90 17.71
C GLU A 127 -11.71 -12.86 19.21
N ASP A 128 -12.50 -12.10 19.98
CA ASP A 128 -12.47 -12.21 21.43
C ASP A 128 -12.81 -13.66 21.77
N THR A 129 -11.84 -14.39 22.31
CA THR A 129 -12.10 -15.70 22.89
C THR A 129 -12.80 -15.46 24.22
N GLU A 130 -14.14 -15.49 24.19
CA GLU A 130 -14.96 -15.58 25.42
C GLU A 130 -14.67 -16.86 26.21
#